data_AF-A0A521Y9L1-F1
#
_entry.id   AF-A0A521Y9L1-F1
#
_cell.length_a   1.000
_cell.length_b   1.000
_cell.length_c   1.000
_cell.angle_alpha   90.00
_cell.angle_beta   90.00
_cell.angle_gamma   90.00
#
_symmetry.space_group_name_H-M   'P 1'
#
loop_
_entity.id
_entity.type
_entity.pdbx_description
1 polymer ?
#
loop_
_entity_poly.entity_id
_entity_poly.type
_entity_poly.pdbx_seq_one_letter_code
_entity_poly.pdbx_strand_id
1 'polypeptide(L)'
;MNVPVSVLLISVAVGGPVLLLALAVLYHGALLSRQHADLESVLAGAGLSTVMMTQATARGGAAAAREPDLERDLLSEHVSSLVTRSADALAERLEQTMAELHEQLTQQRSSLELLLSEPSRTPAAAGMALGRAAGEYVSGESAASVSTQIERLLDEGLSDRAIARELRVGLEEVKIARTRRGRP
;
A
#
# COMPACT_ATOMS: atom_id res chain seq x y z
N MET A 1 -9.05 0.94 -44.04
CA MET A 1 -10.07 1.51 -43.12
C MET A 1 -9.32 2.23 -42.01
N ASN A 2 -9.37 3.57 -41.98
CA ASN A 2 -8.66 4.35 -40.96
C ASN A 2 -9.51 4.38 -39.69
N VAL A 3 -9.04 3.72 -38.64
CA VAL A 3 -9.69 3.79 -37.33
C VAL A 3 -9.34 5.15 -36.72
N PRO A 4 -10.33 5.93 -36.26
CA PRO A 4 -10.07 7.24 -35.67
C PRO A 4 -9.30 7.09 -34.35
N VAL A 5 -8.26 7.91 -34.16
CA VAL A 5 -7.36 7.89 -32.99
C VAL A 5 -8.12 8.01 -31.66
N SER A 6 -9.23 8.73 -31.65
CA SER A 6 -10.12 8.87 -30.50
C SER A 6 -10.71 7.54 -30.01
N VAL A 7 -11.05 6.62 -30.92
CA VAL A 7 -11.54 5.28 -30.54
C VAL A 7 -10.43 4.45 -29.90
N LEU A 8 -9.19 4.62 -30.36
CA LEU A 8 -8.02 3.95 -29.79
C LEU A 8 -7.73 4.48 -28.38
N LEU A 9 -7.79 5.80 -28.17
CA LEU A 9 -7.59 6.40 -26.85
C LEU A 9 -8.67 5.99 -25.84
N ILE A 10 -9.95 5.95 -26.25
CA ILE A 10 -11.03 5.49 -25.37
C ILE A 10 -10.85 4.01 -25.04
N SER A 11 -10.48 3.19 -26.01
CA SER A 11 -10.24 1.76 -25.79
C SER A 11 -9.09 1.53 -24.80
N VAL A 12 -8.01 2.30 -24.89
CA VAL A 12 -6.89 2.22 -23.94
C VAL A 12 -7.28 2.75 -22.56
N ALA A 13 -8.01 3.87 -22.50
CA ALA A 13 -8.43 4.49 -21.24
C ALA A 13 -9.41 3.62 -20.45
N VAL A 14 -10.27 2.85 -21.12
CA VAL A 14 -11.21 1.92 -20.47
C VAL A 14 -10.59 0.54 -20.28
N GLY A 15 -9.86 0.04 -21.28
CA GLY A 15 -9.25 -1.29 -21.24
C GLY A 15 -8.10 -1.41 -20.25
N GLY A 16 -7.31 -0.34 -20.07
CA GLY A 16 -6.17 -0.31 -19.14
C GLY A 16 -6.58 -0.58 -17.69
N PRO A 17 -7.52 0.20 -17.11
CA PRO A 17 -8.00 -0.04 -15.75
C PRO A 17 -8.61 -1.43 -15.56
N VAL A 18 -9.38 -1.93 -16.52
CA VAL A 18 -9.99 -3.27 -16.44
C VAL A 18 -8.93 -4.35 -16.43
N LEU A 19 -7.90 -4.23 -17.27
CA LEU A 19 -6.80 -5.18 -17.34
C LEU A 19 -5.96 -5.15 -16.06
N LEU A 20 -5.70 -3.97 -15.48
CA LEU A 20 -5.02 -3.84 -14.20
C LEU A 20 -5.81 -4.46 -13.05
N LEU A 21 -7.13 -4.26 -13.04
CA LEU A 21 -8.01 -4.85 -12.02
C LEU A 21 -8.02 -6.38 -12.14
N ALA A 22 -8.11 -6.92 -13.35
CA ALA A 22 -8.03 -8.36 -13.59
C ALA A 22 -6.69 -8.94 -13.10
N LEU A 23 -5.57 -8.26 -13.39
CA LEU A 23 -4.23 -8.65 -12.91
C LEU A 23 -4.13 -8.61 -11.38
N ALA A 24 -4.67 -7.57 -10.75
CA ALA A 24 -4.67 -7.44 -9.30
C ALA A 24 -5.47 -8.58 -8.63
N VAL A 25 -6.65 -8.90 -9.15
CA VAL A 25 -7.48 -10.02 -8.67
C VAL A 25 -6.74 -11.35 -8.86
N LEU A 26 -6.15 -11.58 -10.02
CA LEU A 26 -5.39 -12.80 -10.30
C LEU A 26 -4.17 -12.94 -9.37
N TYR A 27 -3.44 -11.84 -9.15
CA TYR A 27 -2.31 -11.79 -8.24
C TYR A 27 -2.72 -12.11 -6.80
N HIS A 28 -3.81 -11.51 -6.32
CA HIS A 28 -4.33 -11.79 -4.99
C HIS A 28 -4.80 -13.23 -4.84
N GLY A 29 -5.51 -13.77 -5.84
CA GLY A 29 -5.93 -15.16 -5.85
C GLY A 29 -4.75 -16.14 -5.80
N ALA A 30 -3.68 -15.86 -6.55
CA ALA A 30 -2.45 -16.64 -6.51
C ALA A 30 -1.75 -16.58 -5.14
N LEU A 31 -1.78 -15.42 -4.49
CA LEU A 31 -1.18 -15.21 -3.17
C LEU A 31 -1.96 -15.97 -2.08
N LEU A 32 -3.29 -15.91 -2.12
CA LEU A 32 -4.20 -16.69 -1.27
C LEU A 32 -3.99 -18.20 -1.47
N SER A 33 -3.87 -18.66 -2.72
CA SER A 33 -3.62 -20.08 -3.03
C SER A 33 -2.28 -20.58 -2.45
N ARG A 34 -1.23 -19.74 -2.50
CA ARG A 34 0.06 -20.07 -1.87
C ARG A 34 -0.04 -20.16 -0.35
N GLN A 35 -0.75 -19.23 0.29
CA GLN A 35 -0.97 -19.25 1.74
C GLN A 35 -1.74 -20.50 2.17
N HIS A 36 -2.74 -20.91 1.38
CA HIS A 36 -3.51 -22.11 1.68
C HIS A 36 -2.67 -23.38 1.56
N ALA A 37 -1.80 -23.47 0.54
CA ALA A 37 -0.88 -24.60 0.40
C ALA A 37 0.14 -24.66 1.54
N ASP A 38 0.61 -23.50 2.02
CA ASP A 38 1.53 -23.41 3.15
C ASP A 38 0.85 -23.85 4.45
N LEU A 39 -0.39 -23.40 4.70
CA LEU A 39 -1.22 -23.85 5.81
C LEU A 39 -1.50 -25.36 5.78
N GLU A 40 -1.82 -25.93 4.63
CA GLU A 40 -2.01 -27.38 4.47
C GLU A 40 -0.71 -28.14 4.76
N SER A 41 0.44 -27.63 4.32
CA SER A 41 1.74 -28.24 4.61
C SER A 41 2.09 -28.21 6.10
N VAL A 42 1.74 -27.11 6.80
CA VAL A 42 1.92 -26.97 8.25
C VAL A 42 0.96 -27.88 9.00
N LEU A 43 -0.31 -27.98 8.59
CA LEU A 43 -1.28 -28.92 9.19
C LEU A 43 -0.90 -30.38 8.96
N ALA A 44 -0.39 -30.72 7.78
CA ALA A 44 0.12 -32.05 7.47
C ALA A 44 1.36 -32.39 8.30
N GLY A 45 2.29 -31.43 8.46
CA GLY A 45 3.46 -31.56 9.32
C GLY A 45 3.11 -31.65 10.82
N ALA A 46 2.00 -31.04 11.25
CA ALA A 46 1.50 -31.11 12.61
C ALA A 46 0.73 -32.40 12.94
N GLY A 47 0.59 -33.35 11.99
CA GLY A 47 -0.03 -34.66 12.23
C GLY A 47 -1.54 -34.62 12.55
N LEU A 48 -2.18 -33.46 12.39
CA LEU A 48 -3.58 -33.22 12.76
C LEU A 48 -4.59 -33.69 11.70
N SER A 49 -4.12 -33.99 10.48
CA SER A 49 -4.99 -34.33 9.35
C SER A 49 -5.71 -35.68 9.49
N THR A 50 -5.16 -36.65 10.25
CA THR A 50 -5.71 -38.02 10.26
C THR A 50 -6.44 -38.39 11.56
N VAL A 51 -6.09 -37.78 12.71
CA VAL A 51 -6.62 -38.23 14.01
C VAL A 51 -8.04 -37.72 14.31
N MET A 52 -8.41 -36.52 13.83
CA MET A 52 -9.77 -36.01 14.07
C MET A 52 -10.84 -36.57 13.11
N MET A 53 -10.46 -37.09 11.94
CA MET A 53 -11.43 -37.62 10.98
C MET A 53 -11.86 -39.08 11.28
N THR A 54 -11.05 -39.86 12.00
CA THR A 54 -11.37 -41.26 12.34
C THR A 54 -12.10 -41.45 13.67
N GLN A 55 -12.12 -40.43 14.54
CA GLN A 55 -12.78 -40.55 15.86
C GLN A 55 -14.24 -40.08 15.86
N ALA A 56 -14.65 -39.27 14.88
CA ALA A 56 -16.03 -38.78 14.76
C ALA A 56 -17.01 -39.81 14.16
N THR A 57 -16.53 -40.80 13.40
CA THR A 57 -17.39 -41.77 12.70
C THR A 57 -17.81 -42.98 13.54
N ALA A 58 -17.24 -43.17 14.74
CA ALA A 58 -17.51 -44.36 15.55
C ALA A 58 -18.61 -44.20 16.63
N ARG A 59 -19.17 -43.00 16.85
CA ARG A 59 -20.07 -42.76 18.00
C ARG A 59 -21.40 -42.05 17.73
N GLY A 60 -21.72 -41.68 16.49
CA GLY A 60 -22.84 -40.76 16.19
C GLY A 60 -23.82 -41.24 15.10
N GLY A 61 -24.16 -42.52 15.05
CA GLY A 61 -24.91 -43.11 13.93
C GLY A 61 -26.40 -42.76 13.78
N ALA A 62 -27.01 -41.89 14.59
CA ALA A 62 -28.46 -41.61 14.44
C ALA A 62 -28.94 -40.19 14.83
N ALA A 63 -28.10 -39.34 15.42
CA ALA A 63 -28.49 -37.98 15.85
C ALA A 63 -27.69 -36.84 15.18
N ALA A 64 -26.55 -37.13 14.54
CA ALA A 64 -25.59 -36.13 14.06
C ALA A 64 -25.89 -35.54 12.67
N ALA A 65 -27.02 -35.88 12.03
CA ALA A 65 -27.34 -35.38 10.69
C ALA A 65 -28.09 -34.03 10.68
N ARG A 66 -28.49 -33.48 11.84
CA ARG A 66 -29.21 -32.19 11.93
C ARG A 66 -28.43 -31.04 12.57
N GLU A 67 -27.38 -31.32 13.34
CA GLU A 67 -26.54 -30.28 13.96
C GLU A 67 -25.58 -29.53 12.99
N PRO A 68 -24.99 -30.15 11.94
CA PRO A 68 -23.99 -29.43 11.13
C PRO A 68 -24.59 -28.33 10.26
N ASP A 69 -25.89 -28.40 9.95
CA ASP A 69 -26.58 -27.37 9.17
C ASP A 69 -26.88 -26.13 10.04
N LEU A 70 -27.21 -26.32 11.32
CA LEU A 70 -27.40 -25.21 12.26
C LEU A 70 -26.09 -24.47 12.55
N GLU A 71 -24.96 -25.19 12.66
CA GLU A 71 -23.65 -24.56 12.83
C GLU A 71 -23.24 -23.75 11.60
N ARG A 72 -23.55 -24.23 10.39
CA ARG A 72 -23.29 -23.49 9.15
C ARG A 72 -24.13 -22.22 9.04
N ASP A 73 -25.40 -22.27 9.45
CA ASP A 73 -26.27 -21.10 9.44
C ASP A 73 -25.79 -20.04 10.43
N LEU A 74 -25.37 -20.42 11.64
CA LEU A 74 -24.80 -19.50 12.64
C LEU A 74 -23.49 -18.87 12.17
N LEU A 75 -22.62 -19.64 11.51
CA LEU A 75 -21.37 -19.13 10.94
C LEU A 75 -21.65 -18.16 9.77
N SER A 76 -22.61 -18.49 8.90
CA SER A 76 -23.03 -17.63 7.80
C SER A 76 -23.59 -16.29 8.30
N GLU A 77 -24.43 -16.33 9.34
CA GLU A 77 -24.96 -15.14 10.00
C GLU A 77 -23.85 -14.31 10.65
N HIS A 78 -22.90 -14.96 11.34
CA HIS A 78 -21.77 -14.28 11.95
C HIS A 78 -20.87 -13.61 10.91
N VAL A 79 -20.55 -14.29 9.80
CA VAL A 79 -19.78 -13.73 8.69
C VAL A 79 -20.52 -12.56 8.04
N SER A 80 -21.82 -12.69 7.80
CA SER A 80 -22.65 -11.59 7.27
C SER A 80 -22.64 -10.38 8.19
N SER A 81 -22.74 -10.59 9.51
CA SER A 81 -22.66 -9.53 10.50
C SER A 81 -21.29 -8.86 10.53
N LEU A 82 -20.21 -9.64 10.41
CA LEU A 82 -18.84 -9.16 10.40
C LEU A 82 -18.54 -8.35 9.13
N VAL A 83 -18.99 -8.85 7.97
CA VAL A 83 -18.85 -8.18 6.68
C VAL A 83 -19.61 -6.87 6.69
N THR A 84 -20.87 -6.86 7.15
CA THR A 84 -21.68 -5.64 7.26
C THR A 84 -21.01 -4.62 8.17
N ARG A 85 -20.58 -5.04 9.37
CA ARG A 85 -19.87 -4.17 10.31
C ARG A 85 -18.55 -3.64 9.75
N SER A 86 -17.83 -4.44 8.98
CA SER A 86 -16.58 -4.02 8.32
C SER A 86 -16.85 -3.04 7.18
N ALA A 87 -17.95 -3.20 6.45
CA ALA A 87 -18.36 -2.30 5.39
C ALA A 87 -18.78 -0.93 5.97
N ASP A 88 -19.53 -0.93 7.07
CA ASP A 88 -19.91 0.30 7.78
C ASP A 88 -18.68 1.04 8.30
N ALA A 89 -17.72 0.34 8.92
CA ALA A 89 -16.48 0.93 9.41
C ALA A 89 -15.60 1.50 8.27
N LEU A 90 -15.62 0.85 7.09
CA LEU A 90 -14.94 1.37 5.90
C LEU A 90 -15.63 2.60 5.33
N ALA A 91 -16.97 2.62 5.31
CA ALA A 91 -17.75 3.77 4.85
C ALA A 91 -17.47 5.00 5.72
N GLU A 92 -17.52 4.84 7.05
CA GLU A 92 -17.22 5.92 8.00
C GLU A 92 -15.78 6.45 7.83
N ARG A 93 -14.82 5.54 7.63
CA ARG A 93 -13.42 5.94 7.39
C ARG A 93 -13.25 6.68 6.07
N LEU A 94 -13.96 6.28 5.02
CA LEU A 94 -13.94 6.99 3.74
C LEU A 94 -14.53 8.39 3.89
N GLU A 95 -15.66 8.54 4.58
CA GLU A 95 -16.27 9.84 4.87
C GLU A 95 -15.31 10.77 5.64
N GLN A 96 -14.62 10.25 6.67
CA GLN A 96 -13.60 10.99 7.41
C GLN A 96 -12.45 11.45 6.49
N THR A 97 -11.92 10.55 5.65
CA THR A 97 -10.84 10.94 4.72
C THR A 97 -11.28 11.97 3.68
N MET A 98 -12.54 11.90 3.21
CA MET A 98 -13.08 12.90 2.28
C MET A 98 -13.23 14.26 2.96
N ALA A 99 -13.67 14.29 4.22
CA ALA A 99 -13.76 15.52 5.00
C ALA A 99 -12.37 16.16 5.19
N GLU A 100 -11.35 15.37 5.53
CA GLU A 100 -9.96 15.85 5.68
C GLU A 100 -9.41 16.40 4.35
N LEU A 101 -9.63 15.71 3.23
CA LEU A 101 -9.19 16.18 1.92
C LEU A 101 -9.89 17.47 1.51
N HIS A 102 -11.19 17.59 1.81
CA HIS A 102 -11.95 18.81 1.55
C HIS A 102 -11.39 19.98 2.37
N GLU A 103 -11.09 19.76 3.65
CA GLU A 103 -10.46 20.76 4.50
C GLU A 103 -9.10 21.19 3.95
N GLN A 104 -8.25 20.24 3.55
CA GLN A 104 -6.95 20.55 2.94
C GLN A 104 -7.07 21.38 1.65
N LEU A 105 -8.00 21.04 0.76
CA LEU A 105 -8.25 21.82 -0.45
C LEU A 105 -8.75 23.23 -0.12
N THR A 106 -9.56 23.37 0.92
CA THR A 106 -10.07 24.67 1.38
C THR A 106 -8.94 25.52 1.97
N GLN A 107 -8.04 24.91 2.75
CA GLN A 107 -6.83 25.55 3.28
C GLN A 107 -5.84 25.94 2.17
N GLN A 108 -5.64 25.09 1.17
CA GLN A 108 -4.81 25.41 0.02
C GLN A 108 -5.39 26.59 -0.76
N ARG A 109 -6.71 26.59 -0.97
CA ARG A 109 -7.39 27.69 -1.65
C ARG A 109 -7.27 28.99 -0.88
N SER A 110 -7.48 28.99 0.43
CA SER A 110 -7.35 30.19 1.26
C SER A 110 -5.90 30.69 1.32
N SER A 111 -4.92 29.77 1.36
CA SER A 111 -3.50 30.12 1.26
C SER A 111 -3.15 30.76 -0.08
N LEU A 112 -3.69 30.27 -1.19
CA LEU A 112 -3.50 30.86 -2.51
C LEU A 112 -4.21 32.21 -2.62
N GLU A 113 -5.41 32.33 -2.07
CA GLU A 113 -6.14 33.59 -2.03
C GLU A 113 -5.37 34.64 -1.22
N LEU A 114 -4.75 34.26 -0.10
CA LEU A 114 -3.90 35.15 0.69
C LEU A 114 -2.66 35.62 -0.07
N LEU A 115 -1.96 34.71 -0.77
CA LEU A 115 -0.79 35.06 -1.60
C LEU A 115 -1.16 35.96 -2.78
N LEU A 116 -2.33 35.75 -3.39
CA LEU A 116 -2.82 36.58 -4.49
C LEU A 116 -3.40 37.92 -4.01
N SER A 117 -3.95 37.95 -2.79
CA SER A 117 -4.51 39.14 -2.16
C SER A 117 -3.46 40.00 -1.46
N GLU A 118 -2.19 39.59 -1.42
CA GLU A 118 -1.09 40.40 -0.93
C GLU A 118 -0.63 41.32 -2.09
N PRO A 119 -1.11 42.58 -2.16
CA PRO A 119 -0.73 43.50 -3.22
C PRO A 119 0.77 43.75 -3.12
N SER A 120 1.48 43.51 -4.21
CA SER A 120 2.88 43.84 -4.41
C SER A 120 3.18 45.25 -3.92
N ARG A 121 3.65 45.39 -2.68
CA ARG A 121 4.37 46.58 -2.22
C ARG A 121 5.66 46.59 -3.01
N THR A 122 5.66 47.37 -4.08
CA THR A 122 6.81 47.74 -4.90
C THR A 122 8.07 48.02 -4.06
N PRO A 123 9.12 47.19 -4.17
CA PRO A 123 10.48 47.67 -4.02
C PRO A 123 10.98 48.05 -5.42
N ALA A 124 11.13 49.35 -5.64
CA ALA A 124 11.82 49.87 -6.80
C ALA A 124 13.26 49.33 -6.85
N ALA A 125 13.66 48.87 -8.03
CA ALA A 125 15.03 48.87 -8.56
C ALA A 125 16.14 48.17 -7.75
N ALA A 126 16.30 46.87 -7.98
CA ALA A 126 17.60 46.20 -8.17
C ALA A 126 17.29 44.85 -8.85
N GLY A 127 17.45 44.69 -10.16
CA GLY A 127 18.77 44.59 -10.78
C GLY A 127 19.17 43.11 -10.85
N MET A 128 18.85 42.48 -11.99
CA MET A 128 19.49 41.27 -12.54
C MET A 128 19.48 39.96 -11.72
N ALA A 129 18.67 38.99 -12.17
CA ALA A 129 19.08 37.59 -12.42
C ALA A 129 17.90 36.80 -13.00
N LEU A 130 17.56 37.06 -14.26
CA LEU A 130 16.73 36.18 -15.07
C LEU A 130 17.64 35.08 -15.63
N GLY A 131 17.43 33.84 -15.17
CA GLY A 131 18.10 32.66 -15.71
C GLY A 131 18.64 31.70 -14.64
N ARG A 132 17.75 31.03 -13.91
CA ARG A 132 18.11 29.79 -13.20
C ARG A 132 17.08 28.73 -13.54
N ALA A 133 17.53 27.71 -14.27
CA ALA A 133 16.73 26.60 -14.71
C ALA A 133 16.23 25.80 -13.51
N ALA A 134 14.96 25.38 -13.58
CA ALA A 134 14.35 24.45 -12.65
C ALA A 134 15.13 23.12 -12.65
N GLY A 135 15.73 22.75 -11.52
CA GLY A 135 16.42 21.46 -11.36
C GLY A 135 17.63 21.45 -10.42
N GLU A 136 17.94 22.55 -9.73
CA GLU A 136 19.23 22.71 -9.07
C GLU A 136 19.12 22.80 -7.53
N TYR A 137 19.45 21.67 -6.89
CA TYR A 137 19.89 21.43 -5.51
C TYR A 137 19.04 21.91 -4.31
N VAL A 138 18.10 21.05 -3.87
CA VAL A 138 17.73 20.94 -2.43
C VAL A 138 18.15 19.57 -1.84
N SER A 139 18.63 18.62 -2.66
CA SER A 139 19.04 17.28 -2.20
C SER A 139 20.47 17.16 -1.66
N GLY A 140 21.23 18.25 -1.52
CA GLY A 140 22.63 18.19 -1.08
C GLY A 140 22.81 18.00 0.43
N GLU A 141 21.97 18.65 1.23
CA GLU A 141 22.19 18.75 2.68
C GLU A 141 21.55 17.58 3.45
N SER A 142 20.37 17.13 3.02
CA SER A 142 19.71 15.93 3.58
C SER A 142 20.34 14.61 3.11
N ALA A 143 20.90 14.54 1.91
CA ALA A 143 21.56 13.31 1.45
C ALA A 143 22.88 13.07 2.17
N ALA A 144 23.61 14.13 2.52
CA ALA A 144 24.84 14.04 3.31
C ALA A 144 24.53 13.54 4.73
N SER A 145 23.52 14.08 5.41
CA SER A 145 23.12 13.60 6.75
C SER A 145 22.62 12.15 6.73
N VAL A 146 21.80 11.78 5.74
CA VAL A 146 21.33 10.39 5.56
C VAL A 146 22.48 9.43 5.28
N SER A 147 23.46 9.81 4.46
CA SER A 147 24.63 8.96 4.20
C SER A 147 25.47 8.69 5.45
N THR A 148 25.72 9.71 6.29
CA THR A 148 26.42 9.52 7.57
C THR A 148 25.64 8.68 8.57
N GLN A 149 24.31 8.72 8.51
CA GLN A 149 23.44 7.93 9.38
C GLN A 149 23.38 6.47 8.91
N ILE A 150 23.35 6.22 7.59
CA ILE A 150 23.53 4.89 7.01
C ILE A 150 24.87 4.29 7.42
N GLU A 151 25.95 5.07 7.43
CA GLU A 151 27.27 4.62 7.85
C GLU A 151 27.32 4.17 9.31
N ARG A 152 26.75 4.96 10.24
CA ARG A 152 26.64 4.56 11.65
C ARG A 152 25.87 3.25 11.82
N LEU A 153 24.73 3.12 11.15
CA LEU A 153 23.90 1.92 11.25
C LEU A 153 24.57 0.69 10.61
N LEU A 154 25.40 0.88 9.58
CA LEU A 154 26.22 -0.18 9.00
C LEU A 154 27.32 -0.65 9.96
N ASP A 155 27.97 0.28 10.66
CA ASP A 155 29.01 -0.03 11.65
C ASP A 155 28.42 -0.72 12.90
N GLU A 156 27.14 -0.48 13.21
CA GLU A 156 26.35 -1.21 14.21
C GLU A 156 25.94 -2.63 13.76
N GLY A 157 26.25 -3.02 12.52
CA GLY A 157 26.00 -4.36 11.98
C GLY A 157 24.56 -4.58 11.47
N LEU A 158 23.80 -3.52 11.23
CA LEU A 158 22.44 -3.63 10.73
C LEU A 158 22.40 -4.02 9.25
N SER A 159 21.44 -4.87 8.90
CA SER A 159 21.19 -5.25 7.50
C SER A 159 20.59 -4.10 6.69
N ASP A 160 20.84 -4.06 5.40
CA ASP A 160 20.35 -3.02 4.47
C ASP A 160 18.83 -2.82 4.53
N ARG A 161 18.09 -3.92 4.80
CA ARG A 161 16.63 -3.88 4.99
C ARG A 161 16.21 -3.21 6.30
N ALA A 162 16.99 -3.38 7.36
CA ALA A 162 16.74 -2.71 8.63
C ALA A 162 17.04 -1.21 8.52
N ILE A 163 18.15 -0.85 7.86
CA ILE A 163 18.55 0.55 7.62
C ILE A 163 17.50 1.28 6.77
N ALA A 164 17.01 0.64 5.70
CA ALA A 164 15.95 1.20 4.85
C ALA A 164 14.66 1.48 5.63
N ARG A 165 14.29 0.59 6.56
CA ARG A 165 13.12 0.77 7.44
C ARG A 165 13.33 1.90 8.45
N GLU A 166 14.50 1.95 9.07
CA GLU A 166 14.84 2.91 10.11
C GLU A 166 14.88 4.35 9.56
N LEU A 167 15.53 4.53 8.41
CA LEU A 167 15.68 5.84 7.79
C LEU A 167 14.50 6.22 6.89
N ARG A 168 13.56 5.29 6.66
CA ARG A 168 12.45 5.42 5.68
C ARG A 168 12.96 5.73 4.26
N VAL A 169 14.08 5.12 3.91
CA VAL A 169 14.78 5.32 2.64
C VAL A 169 14.69 4.05 1.79
N GLY A 170 14.69 4.19 0.46
CA GLY A 170 14.67 3.04 -0.44
C GLY A 170 15.91 2.14 -0.31
N LEU A 171 15.74 0.82 -0.47
CA LEU A 171 16.84 -0.16 -0.48
C LEU A 171 17.94 0.16 -1.50
N GLU A 172 17.55 0.76 -2.63
CA GLU A 172 18.50 1.14 -3.68
C GLU A 172 19.37 2.33 -3.25
N GLU A 173 18.84 3.27 -2.46
CA GLU A 173 19.63 4.40 -1.93
C GLU A 173 20.65 3.92 -0.89
N VAL A 174 20.29 2.93 -0.06
CA VAL A 174 21.23 2.29 0.90
C VAL A 174 22.36 1.57 0.16
N LYS A 175 22.07 0.89 -0.95
CA LYS A 175 23.10 0.28 -1.82
C LYS A 175 23.99 1.32 -2.49
N ILE A 176 23.42 2.42 -2.99
CA ILE A 176 24.18 3.52 -3.61
C ILE A 176 25.11 4.16 -2.56
N ALA A 177 24.65 4.36 -1.33
CA ALA A 177 25.48 4.86 -0.24
C ALA A 177 26.64 3.91 0.09
N ARG A 178 26.39 2.59 0.18
CA ARG A 178 27.45 1.58 0.42
C ARG A 178 28.47 1.54 -0.72
N THR A 179 28.02 1.59 -1.96
CA THR A 179 28.93 1.52 -3.14
C THR A 179 29.78 2.78 -3.28
N ARG A 180 29.30 3.95 -2.84
CA ARG A 180 30.12 5.18 -2.76
C ARG A 180 31.25 5.10 -1.73
N ARG A 181 31.09 4.37 -0.61
CA ARG A 181 32.15 4.10 0.39
C ARG A 181 33.33 3.28 -0.19
N GLY A 182 33.09 2.49 -1.23
CA GLY A 182 34.06 1.54 -1.78
C GLY A 182 35.07 2.10 -2.78
N ARG A 183 35.09 3.41 -3.04
CA ARG A 183 36.01 4.01 -4.02
C ARG A 183 37.05 4.87 -3.27
N PRO A 184 38.32 4.43 -3.18
CA PRO A 184 39.41 5.27 -2.65
C PRO A 184 39.70 6.46 -3.57
#